data_AF-A0A9P5X5I9-F1
#
_entry.id   AF-A0A9P5X5I9-F1
#
_cell.length_a   1.000
_cell.length_b   1.000
_cell.length_c   1.000
_cell.angle_alpha   90.00
_cell.angle_beta   90.00
_cell.angle_gamma   90.00
#
_symmetry.space_group_name_H-M   'P 1'
#
loop_
_entity.id
_entity.type
_entity.pdbx_description
1 polymer ?
#
loop_
_entity_poly.entity_id
_entity_poly.type
_entity_poly.pdbx_seq_one_letter_code
_entity_poly.pdbx_strand_id
1 'polypeptide(L)'
;MPTAVLGSPAREYAARCYPGTREQRIQYFVSWASAFISHQDRRFRMTWMSGPAGVGKSALAQTCAETLGKDKIGAVLFCSRHNRRDNPSRLIPTIAYQIAMKIKPVAIILDAKIRKDPSL
;
A
#
# COMPACT_ATOMS: atom_id res chain seq x y z
N MET A 1 7.62 -4.29 8.63
CA MET A 1 6.41 -4.20 9.49
C MET A 1 5.34 -5.17 8.97
N PRO A 2 5.39 -6.45 9.36
CA PRO A 2 4.53 -7.47 8.76
C PRO A 2 3.02 -7.22 9.00
N THR A 3 2.66 -6.68 10.16
CA THR A 3 1.26 -6.37 10.55
C THR A 3 0.70 -5.09 9.91
N ALA A 4 1.50 -4.39 9.09
CA ALA A 4 1.10 -3.15 8.43
C ALA A 4 0.60 -3.36 6.99
N VAL A 5 0.65 -4.60 6.48
CA VAL A 5 0.34 -4.92 5.08
C VAL A 5 -1.14 -5.26 4.89
N LEU A 6 -1.60 -5.12 3.64
CA LEU A 6 -2.97 -5.45 3.25
C LEU A 6 -3.26 -6.95 3.44
N GLY A 7 -4.32 -7.27 4.18
CA GLY A 7 -4.73 -8.64 4.47
C GLY A 7 -3.91 -9.35 5.55
N SER A 8 -3.10 -8.63 6.32
CA SER A 8 -2.52 -9.18 7.55
C SER A 8 -3.61 -9.39 8.62
N PRO A 9 -3.45 -10.34 9.57
CA PRO A 9 -4.44 -10.56 10.64
C PRO A 9 -4.73 -9.30 11.46
N ALA A 10 -3.72 -8.47 11.70
CA ALA A 10 -3.85 -7.17 12.37
C ALA A 10 -4.71 -6.13 11.61
N ARG A 11 -5.22 -6.48 10.42
CA ARG A 11 -6.08 -5.64 9.57
C ARG A 11 -7.40 -6.32 9.20
N GLU A 12 -7.76 -7.44 9.81
CA GLU A 12 -9.04 -8.11 9.61
C GLU A 12 -10.22 -7.15 9.86
N TYR A 13 -10.18 -6.49 11.02
CA TYR A 13 -11.15 -5.48 11.46
C TYR A 13 -10.80 -4.04 11.03
N ALA A 14 -10.03 -3.88 9.95
CA ALA A 14 -9.76 -2.56 9.41
C ALA A 14 -11.05 -1.87 8.96
N ALA A 15 -11.20 -0.58 9.31
CA ALA A 15 -12.31 0.23 8.82
C ALA A 15 -12.31 0.28 7.29
N ARG A 16 -13.50 0.14 6.70
CA ARG A 16 -13.78 0.22 5.25
C ARG A 16 -14.87 1.27 5.02
N CYS A 17 -14.93 1.81 3.82
CA CYS A 17 -16.10 2.59 3.41
C CYS A 17 -17.35 1.72 3.47
N TYR A 18 -18.44 2.27 4.00
CA TYR A 18 -19.73 1.60 3.97
C TYR A 18 -20.21 1.48 2.52
N PRO A 19 -20.83 0.36 2.11
CA PRO A 19 -21.36 0.20 0.75
C PRO A 19 -22.25 1.37 0.32
N GLY A 20 -22.14 1.84 -0.92
CA GLY A 20 -22.88 3.01 -1.40
C GLY A 20 -22.34 4.37 -0.95
N THR A 21 -21.27 4.42 -0.14
CA THR A 21 -20.66 5.69 0.32
C THR A 21 -19.35 5.98 -0.40
N ARG A 22 -19.08 7.28 -0.62
CA ARG A 22 -17.82 7.79 -1.21
C ARG A 22 -17.45 7.17 -2.57
N GLU A 23 -18.43 6.65 -3.30
CA GLU A 23 -18.22 5.91 -4.56
C GLU A 23 -17.43 6.74 -5.57
N GLN A 24 -17.79 8.01 -5.76
CA GLN A 24 -17.07 8.91 -6.67
C GLN A 24 -15.59 9.06 -6.30
N ARG A 25 -15.27 9.10 -5.00
CA ARG A 25 -13.88 9.18 -4.52
C ARG A 25 -13.15 7.85 -4.68
N ILE A 26 -13.81 6.74 -4.40
CA ILE A 26 -13.25 5.39 -4.62
C ILE A 26 -12.91 5.24 -6.10
N GLN A 27 -13.88 5.52 -6.98
CA GLN A 27 -13.71 5.45 -8.43
C GLN A 27 -12.57 6.35 -8.91
N TYR A 28 -12.48 7.58 -8.42
CA TYR A 28 -11.38 8.48 -8.76
C TYR A 28 -10.00 7.85 -8.48
N PHE A 29 -9.76 7.35 -7.26
CA PHE A 29 -8.45 6.80 -6.89
C PHE A 29 -8.16 5.46 -7.58
N VAL A 30 -9.17 4.61 -7.74
CA VAL A 30 -9.03 3.31 -8.43
C VAL A 30 -8.74 3.53 -9.92
N SER A 31 -9.45 4.45 -10.58
CA SER A 31 -9.21 4.79 -11.98
C SER A 31 -7.84 5.43 -12.19
N TRP A 32 -7.45 6.37 -11.31
CA TRP A 32 -6.11 6.97 -11.33
C TRP A 32 -5.01 5.90 -11.25
N ALA A 33 -5.12 4.99 -10.28
CA ALA A 33 -4.14 3.91 -10.12
C ALA A 33 -4.14 2.96 -11.32
N SER A 34 -5.32 2.62 -11.85
CA SER A 34 -5.47 1.72 -13.00
C SER A 34 -4.87 2.31 -14.28
N ALA A 35 -5.04 3.61 -14.52
CA ALA A 35 -4.44 4.31 -15.67
C ALA A 35 -2.91 4.34 -15.61
N PHE A 36 -2.34 4.44 -14.41
CA PHE A 36 -0.90 4.32 -14.21
C PHE A 36 -0.40 2.89 -14.48
N ILE A 37 -1.12 1.89 -13.97
CA ILE A 37 -0.79 0.46 -14.15
C ILE A 37 -0.87 0.05 -15.62
N SER A 38 -1.85 0.55 -16.38
CA SER A 38 -2.02 0.26 -17.81
C SER A 38 -1.10 1.07 -18.73
N HIS A 39 -0.19 1.88 -18.17
CA HIS A 39 0.69 2.80 -18.91
C HIS A 39 -0.03 3.82 -19.81
N GLN A 40 -1.33 4.02 -19.63
CA GLN A 40 -2.13 4.99 -20.39
C GLN A 40 -1.77 6.43 -20.00
N ASP A 41 -1.43 6.66 -18.73
CA ASP A 41 -0.95 7.96 -18.26
C ASP A 41 0.21 7.78 -17.27
N ARG A 42 1.40 8.22 -17.68
CA ARG A 42 2.63 8.17 -16.87
C ARG A 42 2.95 9.52 -16.20
N ARG A 43 2.10 10.54 -16.37
CA ARG A 43 2.35 11.91 -15.85
C ARG A 43 2.14 11.99 -14.35
N PHE A 44 1.18 11.23 -13.80
CA PHE A 44 0.85 11.26 -12.38
C PHE A 44 1.45 10.07 -11.63
N ARG A 45 2.62 10.27 -11.02
CA ARG A 45 3.30 9.22 -10.20
C ARG A 45 2.85 9.21 -8.74
N MET A 46 2.07 10.20 -8.32
CA MET A 46 1.62 10.37 -6.94
C MET A 46 0.25 11.05 -6.91
N THR A 47 -0.61 10.61 -6.00
CA THR A 47 -1.88 11.26 -5.67
C THR A 47 -1.99 11.40 -4.16
N TRP A 48 -2.78 12.35 -3.69
CA TRP A 48 -2.94 12.64 -2.27
C TRP A 48 -4.41 12.74 -1.85
N MET A 49 -4.70 12.24 -0.65
CA MET A 49 -6.02 12.31 -0.04
C MET A 49 -5.96 13.18 1.23
N SER A 50 -6.45 14.40 1.14
CA SER A 50 -6.55 15.33 2.27
C SER A 50 -7.98 15.45 2.80
N GLY A 51 -8.12 15.91 4.04
CA GLY A 51 -9.40 16.17 4.69
C GLY A 51 -9.29 16.16 6.21
N PRO A 52 -10.32 16.60 6.94
CA PRO A 52 -10.30 16.68 8.41
C PRO A 52 -10.06 15.32 9.09
N ALA A 53 -9.63 15.33 10.35
CA ALA A 53 -9.56 14.11 11.14
C ALA A 53 -10.97 13.49 11.30
N GLY A 54 -11.05 12.17 11.43
CA GLY A 54 -12.34 11.47 11.62
C GLY A 54 -13.18 11.23 10.37
N VAL A 55 -12.94 11.92 9.24
CA VAL A 55 -13.75 11.77 8.00
C VAL A 55 -13.52 10.45 7.25
N GLY A 56 -12.83 9.47 7.84
CA GLY A 56 -12.69 8.13 7.26
C GLY A 56 -11.70 8.02 6.09
N LYS A 57 -10.69 8.89 5.99
CA LYS A 57 -9.63 8.80 4.96
C LYS A 57 -8.92 7.43 4.95
N SER A 58 -8.57 6.90 6.13
CA SER A 58 -7.95 5.58 6.24
C SER A 58 -8.88 4.45 5.80
N ALA A 59 -10.19 4.60 6.01
CA ALA A 59 -11.19 3.65 5.54
C ALA A 59 -11.32 3.69 4.01
N LEU A 60 -11.30 4.89 3.42
CA LEU A 60 -11.26 5.07 1.97
C LEU A 60 -9.99 4.46 1.35
N ALA A 61 -8.81 4.70 1.94
CA ALA A 61 -7.56 4.10 1.49
C ALA A 61 -7.56 2.56 1.58
N GLN A 62 -8.12 2.00 2.66
CA GLN A 62 -8.32 0.56 2.81
C GLN A 62 -9.20 0.01 1.69
N THR A 63 -10.37 0.61 1.46
CA THR A 63 -11.31 0.18 0.43
C THR A 63 -10.68 0.27 -0.97
N CYS A 64 -10.03 1.38 -1.33
CA CYS A 64 -9.36 1.50 -2.62
C CYS A 64 -8.28 0.42 -2.83
N ALA A 65 -7.48 0.12 -1.80
CA ALA A 65 -6.44 -0.90 -1.87
C ALA A 65 -7.02 -2.31 -2.04
N GLU A 66 -8.17 -2.60 -1.41
CA GLU A 66 -8.89 -3.87 -1.59
C GLU A 66 -9.51 -3.96 -2.99
N THR A 67 -10.13 -2.88 -3.48
CA THR A 67 -10.76 -2.83 -4.82
C THR A 67 -9.77 -2.99 -5.96
N LEU A 68 -8.56 -2.41 -5.85
CA LEU A 68 -7.51 -2.56 -6.87
C LEU A 68 -6.95 -3.99 -6.96
N GLY A 69 -7.11 -4.79 -5.90
CA GLY A 69 -6.65 -6.17 -5.83
C GLY A 69 -5.15 -6.30 -5.51
N LYS A 70 -4.79 -7.41 -4.86
CA LYS A 70 -3.41 -7.66 -4.41
C LYS A 70 -2.43 -7.89 -5.55
N ASP A 71 -2.90 -8.35 -6.71
CA ASP A 71 -2.01 -8.74 -7.83
C ASP A 71 -1.54 -7.55 -8.66
N LYS A 72 -2.30 -6.44 -8.64
CA LYS A 72 -1.97 -5.24 -9.42
C LYS A 72 -1.09 -4.24 -8.66
N ILE A 73 -0.98 -4.36 -7.34
CA ILE A 73 -0.23 -3.44 -6.48
C ILE A 73 1.07 -4.10 -6.01
N GLY A 74 2.22 -3.45 -6.23
CA GLY A 74 3.52 -3.96 -5.77
C GLY A 74 3.62 -4.06 -4.24
N ALA A 75 3.17 -3.04 -3.50
CA ALA A 75 3.16 -3.03 -2.04
C ALA A 75 2.07 -2.11 -1.48
N VAL A 76 1.56 -2.43 -0.29
CA VAL A 76 0.65 -1.56 0.48
C VAL A 76 1.17 -1.45 1.91
N LEU A 77 1.19 -0.25 2.48
CA LEU A 77 1.61 -0.04 3.86
C LEU A 77 0.64 0.90 4.58
N PHE A 78 0.15 0.46 5.74
CA PHE A 78 -0.69 1.26 6.62
C PHE A 78 0.10 1.68 7.86
N CYS A 79 0.43 2.98 7.93
CA CYS A 79 1.12 3.55 9.09
C CYS A 79 0.14 3.90 10.22
N SER A 80 0.53 3.62 11.48
CA SER A 80 -0.31 3.91 12.65
C SER A 80 0.54 3.99 13.91
N ARG A 81 0.56 5.17 14.57
CA ARG A 81 1.32 5.38 15.83
C ARG A 81 0.80 4.50 16.97
N HIS A 82 -0.52 4.42 17.12
CA HIS A 82 -1.16 3.63 18.17
C HIS A 82 -0.77 2.14 18.10
N ASN A 83 -0.58 1.62 16.89
CA ASN A 83 -0.19 0.22 16.67
C ASN A 83 1.33 0.05 16.51
N ARG A 84 2.16 1.06 16.82
CA ARG A 84 3.62 1.06 16.63
C ARG A 84 4.05 0.71 15.18
N ARG A 85 3.24 1.13 14.20
CA ARG A 85 3.46 0.99 12.75
C ARG A 85 3.91 2.32 12.14
N ASP A 86 4.82 3.03 12.79
CA ASP A 86 5.22 4.40 12.43
C ASP A 86 6.73 4.63 12.37
N ASN A 87 7.55 3.60 12.65
CA ASN A 87 8.99 3.65 12.44
C ASN A 87 9.34 3.88 10.94
N PRO A 88 9.89 5.06 10.59
CA PRO A 88 10.17 5.42 9.20
C PRO A 88 11.30 4.56 8.59
N SER A 89 12.26 4.10 9.38
CA SER A 89 13.37 3.25 8.91
C SER A 89 12.88 1.89 8.39
N ARG A 90 11.65 1.49 8.72
CA ARG A 90 11.04 0.24 8.21
C ARG A 90 10.18 0.44 6.96
N LEU A 91 9.96 1.68 6.50
CA LEU A 91 9.14 1.97 5.32
C LEU A 91 9.69 1.28 4.07
N ILE A 92 10.92 1.62 3.68
CA ILE A 92 11.57 1.11 2.47
C ILE A 92 11.80 -0.41 2.55
N PRO A 93 12.36 -0.98 3.64
CA PRO A 93 12.51 -2.43 3.75
C PRO A 93 11.19 -3.19 3.66
N THR A 94 10.08 -2.64 4.21
CA THR A 94 8.78 -3.32 4.14
C THR A 94 8.20 -3.28 2.72
N ILE A 95 8.41 -2.19 1.97
CA ILE A 95 8.01 -2.10 0.56
C ILE A 95 8.83 -3.07 -0.28
N ALA A 96 10.16 -3.06 -0.13
CA ALA A 96 11.08 -3.96 -0.85
C ALA A 96 10.72 -5.43 -0.62
N TYR A 97 10.48 -5.81 0.64
CA TYR A 97 10.05 -7.16 1.00
C TYR A 97 8.72 -7.56 0.35
N GLN A 98 7.70 -6.69 0.38
CA GLN A 98 6.41 -6.98 -0.27
C GLN A 98 6.55 -7.20 -1.78
N ILE A 99 7.37 -6.39 -2.45
CA ILE A 99 7.63 -6.54 -3.89
C ILE A 99 8.38 -7.85 -4.15
N ALA A 100 9.41 -8.17 -3.35
CA ALA A 100 10.19 -9.40 -3.46
C ALA A 100 9.32 -10.67 -3.36
N MET A 101 8.34 -10.65 -2.46
CA MET A 101 7.39 -11.77 -2.29
C MET A 101 6.47 -11.98 -3.49
N LYS A 102 6.31 -10.97 -4.35
CA LYS A 102 5.49 -11.06 -5.57
C LYS A 102 6.31 -11.27 -6.83
N ILE A 103 7.54 -10.76 -6.87
CA ILE A 103 8.37 -10.72 -8.08
C ILE A 103 9.69 -11.44 -7.81
N LYS A 104 9.78 -12.72 -8.22
CA LYS A 104 10.95 -13.58 -7.98
C LYS A 104 12.30 -12.95 -8.38
N PRO A 105 12.44 -12.29 -9.54
CA PRO A 105 13.68 -11.60 -9.90
C PRO A 105 14.13 -10.55 -8.86
N VAL A 106 13.18 -9.82 -8.27
CA VAL A 106 13.48 -8.82 -7.24
C VAL A 106 13.97 -9.49 -5.96
N ALA A 107 13.41 -10.63 -5.57
CA ALA A 107 13.88 -11.40 -4.42
C ALA A 107 15.33 -11.85 -4.58
N ILE A 108 15.70 -12.35 -5.76
CA ILE A 108 17.07 -12.79 -6.06
C ILE A 108 18.05 -11.61 -5.96
N ILE A 109 17.69 -10.47 -6.54
CA ILE A 109 18.53 -9.26 -6.51
C ILE A 109 18.73 -8.77 -5.07
N LEU A 110 17.65 -8.72 -4.28
CA LEU A 110 17.71 -8.27 -2.89
C LEU A 110 18.54 -9.21 -2.03
N ASP A 111 18.34 -10.52 -2.11
CA ASP A 111 19.13 -11.51 -1.36
C ASP A 111 20.63 -11.39 -1.69
N ALA A 112 20.97 -11.29 -2.97
CA ALA A 112 22.35 -11.11 -3.40
C ALA A 112 22.99 -9.81 -2.90
N LYS A 113 22.21 -8.73 -2.75
CA LYS A 113 22.70 -7.44 -2.23
C LYS A 113 22.83 -7.45 -0.71
N ILE A 114 21.83 -7.96 0.01
CA ILE A 114 21.84 -8.05 1.47
C ILE A 114 23.00 -8.94 1.93
N ARG A 115 23.26 -10.08 1.27
CA ARG A 115 24.41 -10.94 1.62
C ARG A 115 25.77 -10.28 1.41
N LYS A 116 25.86 -9.30 0.50
CA LYS A 116 27.11 -8.59 0.18
C LYS A 116 27.37 -7.39 1.09
N ASP A 117 26.35 -6.89 1.78
CA ASP A 117 26.44 -5.75 2.67
C ASP A 117 25.90 -6.11 4.07
N PRO A 118 26.77 -6.63 4.95
CA PRO A 118 26.39 -7.05 6.30
C PRO A 118 26.08 -5.88 7.26
N SER A 119 26.18 -4.63 6.79
CA SER A 119 25.83 -3.44 7.59
C SER A 119 24.35 -3.06 7.51
N LEU A 120 23.57 -3.74 6.65
CA LEU A 120 22.12 -3.58 6.47
C LEU A 120 21.27 -4.36 7.50
#